data_AF-A0A5Q4H2T0-F1
#
_entry.id   AF-A0A5Q4H2T0-F1
#
_cell.length_a   1.000
_cell.length_b   1.000
_cell.length_c   1.000
_cell.angle_alpha   90.00
_cell.angle_beta   90.00
_cell.angle_gamma   90.00
#
_symmetry.space_group_name_H-M   'P 1'
#
loop_
_entity.id
_entity.type
_entity.pdbx_description
1 polymer ?
#
loop_
_entity_poly.entity_id
_entity_poly.type
_entity_poly.pdbx_seq_one_letter_code
_entity_poly.pdbx_strand_id
1 'polypeptide(L)' 'MSATQDILGAVLSLREEEQFLLVEQLLDRLSPESDGLADDDLAAELERRRADFEHGTAGEIPWSMLREEH' A
#
# COMPACT_ATOMS: atom_id res chain seq x y z
N MET A 1 23.99 21.39 -13.44
CA MET A 1 23.27 20.69 -12.37
C MET A 1 22.05 20.03 -13.01
N SER A 2 21.58 18.91 -12.48
CA SER A 2 20.36 18.28 -12.98
C SER A 2 19.15 19.12 -12.57
N ALA A 3 18.14 19.28 -13.43
CA ALA A 3 16.93 20.03 -13.12
C ALA A 3 16.27 19.57 -11.81
N THR A 4 16.36 18.28 -11.49
CA THR A 4 15.88 17.72 -10.22
C THR A 4 16.61 18.25 -9.00
N GLN A 5 17.93 18.46 -9.10
CA GLN A 5 18.74 19.02 -8.01
C GLN A 5 18.41 20.49 -7.76
N ASP A 6 18.16 21.25 -8.82
CA ASP A 6 17.78 22.66 -8.72
C ASP A 6 16.38 22.80 -8.09
N ILE A 7 15.44 21.94 -8.47
CA ILE A 7 14.09 21.88 -7.87
C ILE A 7 14.17 21.50 -6.38
N LEU A 8 14.95 20.46 -6.04
CA LEU A 8 15.11 20.06 -4.65
C LEU A 8 15.75 21.16 -3.80
N GLY A 9 16.77 21.84 -4.32
CA GLY A 9 17.40 22.98 -3.64
C GLY A 9 16.43 24.13 -3.40
N ALA A 10 15.56 24.42 -4.36
CA ALA A 10 14.52 25.44 -4.22
C ALA A 10 13.48 25.06 -3.14
N VAL A 11 13.04 23.79 -3.11
CA VAL A 11 12.10 23.29 -2.10
C VAL A 11 12.71 23.35 -0.69
N LEU A 12 13.97 22.96 -0.53
CA LEU A 12 14.66 22.99 0.76
C LEU A 12 14.96 24.43 1.25
N SER A 13 14.85 25.43 0.36
CA SER A 13 15.02 26.84 0.71
C SER A 13 13.70 27.50 1.16
N LEU A 14 12.56 26.80 1.05
CA LEU A 14 11.27 27.28 1.53
C LEU A 14 11.20 27.24 3.07
N ARG A 15 10.26 27.99 3.66
CA ARG A 15 9.94 27.86 5.08
C ARG A 15 9.25 26.53 5.35
N GLU A 16 9.32 26.06 6.59
CA GLU A 16 8.78 24.76 6.99
C GLU A 16 7.28 24.62 6.66
N GLU A 17 6.50 25.68 6.85
CA GLU A 17 5.06 25.67 6.54
C GLU A 17 4.79 25.55 5.03
N GLU A 18 5.66 26.15 4.21
CA GLU A 18 5.57 26.11 2.74
C GLU A 18 6.00 24.74 2.20
N GLN A 19 7.01 24.12 2.83
CA GLN A 19 7.42 22.75 2.54
C GLN A 19 6.29 21.77 2.86
N PHE A 20 5.65 21.93 4.02
CA PHE A 20 4.53 21.10 4.44
C PHE A 20 3.37 21.15 3.43
N LEU A 21 2.92 22.36 3.06
CA LEU A 21 1.86 22.56 2.08
C LEU A 21 2.19 21.98 0.70
N LEU A 22 3.46 22.04 0.29
CA LEU A 22 3.92 21.46 -0.97
C LEU A 22 3.86 19.94 -0.93
N VAL A 23 4.29 19.33 0.18
CA VAL A 23 4.23 17.87 0.36
C VAL A 23 2.79 17.37 0.34
N GLU A 24 1.86 18.05 1.04
CA GLU A 24 0.43 17.68 1.00
C GLU A 24 -0.13 17.71 -0.43
N GLN A 25 0.13 18.79 -1.18
CA GLN A 25 -0.34 18.91 -2.57
C GLN A 25 0.29 17.86 -3.49
N LEU A 26 1.53 17.46 -3.25
CA LEU A 26 2.18 16.39 -4.00
C LEU A 26 1.55 15.04 -3.68
N LEU A 27 1.28 14.76 -2.41
CA LEU A 27 0.59 13.53 -1.98
C LEU A 27 -0.83 13.45 -2.56
N ASP A 28 -1.57 14.54 -2.58
CA ASP A 28 -2.91 14.59 -3.19
C ASP A 28 -2.90 14.34 -4.70
N ARG A 29 -1.81 14.75 -5.38
CA ARG A 29 -1.65 14.56 -6.82
C ARG A 29 -1.18 13.15 -7.18
N LEU A 30 -0.37 12.55 -6.31
CA LEU A 30 0.06 11.17 -6.47
C LEU A 30 -1.12 10.28 -6.12
N SER A 31 -1.84 9.80 -7.16
CA SER A 31 -2.78 8.70 -6.96
C SER A 31 -2.01 7.58 -6.27
N PRO A 32 -2.50 7.01 -5.16
CA PRO A 32 -1.85 5.84 -4.58
C PRO A 32 -1.69 4.85 -5.71
N GLU A 33 -0.46 4.39 -5.94
CA GLU A 33 -0.22 3.27 -6.83
C GLU A 33 -1.14 2.17 -6.31
N SER A 34 -2.15 1.84 -7.11
CA SER A 34 -3.08 0.77 -6.82
C SER A 34 -2.29 -0.54 -6.93
N ASP A 35 -1.47 -0.81 -5.92
CA ASP A 35 -1.00 -2.16 -5.59
C ASP A 35 -2.15 -3.00 -5.01
N GLY A 36 -3.36 -2.45 -4.97
CA GLY A 36 -4.58 -3.22 -4.88
C GLY A 36 -4.63 -4.17 -6.07
N LEU A 37 -4.45 -5.46 -5.79
CA LEU A 37 -5.09 -6.52 -6.57
C LEU A 37 -6.42 -5.96 -7.07
N ALA A 38 -6.64 -5.96 -8.39
CA ALA A 38 -7.90 -5.48 -8.93
C ALA A 38 -9.04 -6.18 -8.16
N ASP A 39 -10.14 -5.49 -7.86
CA ASP A 39 -11.23 -6.07 -7.07
C ASP A 39 -11.67 -7.46 -7.60
N ASP A 40 -11.52 -7.66 -8.91
CA ASP A 40 -11.72 -8.94 -9.61
C ASP A 40 -10.69 -10.03 -9.23
N ASP A 41 -9.41 -9.69 -9.09
CA ASP A 41 -8.36 -10.61 -8.65
C ASP A 41 -8.57 -11.02 -7.19
N LEU A 42 -8.99 -10.08 -6.33
CA LEU A 42 -9.34 -10.37 -4.95
C LEU A 42 -10.58 -11.28 -4.88
N ALA A 43 -11.61 -11.00 -5.67
CA ALA A 43 -12.80 -11.83 -5.75
C ALA A 43 -12.48 -13.26 -6.22
N ALA A 44 -11.61 -13.40 -7.23
CA ALA A 44 -11.16 -14.70 -7.74
C ALA A 44 -10.37 -15.49 -6.68
N GLU A 45 -9.50 -14.83 -5.92
CA GLU A 45 -8.74 -15.47 -4.85
C GLU A 45 -9.65 -15.92 -3.69
N LEU A 46 -10.64 -15.10 -3.30
CA LEU A 46 -11.61 -15.47 -2.27
C LEU A 46 -12.46 -16.67 -2.70
N GLU A 47 -12.90 -16.70 -3.96
CA GLU A 47 -13.63 -17.82 -4.54
C GLU A 47 -12.80 -19.12 -4.50
N ARG A 48 -11.53 -19.03 -4.91
CA ARG A 48 -10.59 -20.16 -4.86
C ARG A 48 -10.42 -20.70 -3.45
N ARG A 49 -10.20 -19.83 -2.46
CA ARG A 49 -10.07 -20.24 -1.04
C ARG A 49 -11.33 -20.86 -0.48
N ARG A 50 -12.51 -20.37 -0.87
CA ARG A 50 -13.79 -20.97 -0.47
C ARG A 50 -13.90 -22.39 -1.01
N ALA A 51 -13.58 -22.60 -2.29
CA ALA A 51 -13.56 -23.92 -2.88
C ALA A 51 -12.56 -24.84 -2.17
N ASP A 52 -11.35 -24.38 -1.86
CA ASP A 52 -10.35 -25.19 -1.15
C ASP A 52 -10.87 -25.66 0.22
N PHE A 53 -11.59 -24.80 0.94
CA PHE A 53 -12.23 -25.12 2.23
C PHE A 53 -13.37 -26.13 2.08
N GLU A 54 -14.28 -25.92 1.12
CA GLU A 54 -15.40 -26.83 0.84
C GLU A 54 -14.94 -28.24 0.45
N HIS A 55 -13.80 -28.34 -0.26
CA HIS A 55 -13.21 -29.62 -0.66
C HIS A 55 -12.27 -30.22 0.40
N GLY A 56 -12.10 -29.58 1.57
CA GLY A 56 -11.22 -30.06 2.64
C GLY A 56 -9.73 -30.05 2.27
N THR A 57 -9.34 -29.21 1.32
CA THR A 57 -7.96 -29.04 0.84
C THR A 57 -7.28 -27.78 1.36
N ALA A 58 -8.03 -26.93 2.07
CA ALA A 58 -7.49 -25.75 2.73
C ALA A 58 -6.47 -26.15 3.81
N GLY A 59 -5.35 -25.45 3.85
CA GLY A 59 -4.38 -25.58 4.93
C GLY A 59 -4.97 -25.05 6.24
N GLU A 60 -4.98 -25.88 7.28
CA GLU A 60 -5.40 -25.47 8.62
C GLU A 60 -4.22 -24.87 9.38
N ILE A 61 -4.43 -23.70 10.00
CA ILE A 61 -3.49 -23.13 10.97
C ILE A 61 -4.11 -23.30 12.36
N PRO A 62 -3.48 -24.09 13.25
CA PRO A 62 -3.99 -24.26 14.60
C PRO A 62 -4.09 -22.94 15.35
N TRP A 63 -5.23 -22.71 16.00
CA TRP A 63 -5.49 -21.47 16.75
C TRP A 63 -4.48 -21.23 17.91
N SER A 64 -3.86 -22.29 18.42
CA SER A 64 -2.76 -22.18 19.38
C SER A 64 -1.53 -21.46 18.82
N MET A 65 -1.23 -21.61 17.54
CA MET A 65 -0.09 -20.92 16.89
C MET A 65 -0.36 -19.42 16.75
N LEU A 66 -1.59 -19.03 16.39
CA LEU A 66 -1.96 -17.63 16.18
C LEU A 66 -2.00 -16.81 17.47
N ARG A 67 -2.28 -17.47 18.60
CA ARG A 67 -2.46 -16.79 19.89
C ARG A 67 -1.13 -16.38 20.55
N GLU A 68 -0.01 -16.96 20.12
CA GLU A 68 1.31 -16.71 20.69
C GLU A 68 2.07 -15.56 19.98
N GLU A 69 1.54 -15.00 18.89
CA GLU A 69 2.13 -13.90 18.12
C GLU A 69 1.75 -12.48 18.63
N HIS A 70 1.14 -12.36 19.81
CA HIS A 70 0.75 -11.09 20.45
C HIS A 70 1.14 -11.05 21.93
#